data_AF-A0A1M6R8U5-F1
#
_entry.id   AF-A0A1M6R8U5-F1
#
_cell.length_a   1.000
_cell.length_b   1.000
_cell.length_c   1.000
_cell.angle_alpha   90.00
_cell.angle_beta   90.00
_cell.angle_gamma   90.00
#
_symmetry.space_group_name_H-M   'P 1'
#
loop_
_entity.id
_entity.type
_entity.pdbx_description
1 polymer ?
#
loop_
_entity_poly.entity_id
_entity_poly.type
_entity_poly.pdbx_seq_one_letter_code
_entity_poly.pdbx_strand_id
1 'polypeptide(L)'
;MRWEIEHPDVMRATADFVRAFASVPDPIVAVAEHSKTLEGRIAWVLFGSCLAQEIPLYLLQKVLEVLSRQYPDERLWTFPLPQEVEIRDLVRQAKKTYDWPLEESVPGIFWSVGNFVRRRSPLVGWATSTSYKGILRDLSEIFFMGKGAYQPKAIFALSRLFSAQPRGLAISRNKEPGDICPIPFSFGIRCWMGFLGPGKEIGFSQKEERQKRMLSATFCKALSPQDPHKVSHAFQFFWESSPSGWLCADFTEHCEKCPLAAFCPRSLKNEKN
;
A
#
# COMPACT_ATOMS: atom_id res chain seq x y z
N MET A 1 -0.07 -18.22 25.32
CA MET A 1 0.05 -16.83 25.77
C MET A 1 -0.54 -15.94 24.70
N ARG A 2 -1.59 -15.18 25.02
CA ARG A 2 -2.23 -14.23 24.10
C ARG A 2 -1.81 -12.83 24.54
N TRP A 3 -0.73 -12.33 23.96
CA TRP A 3 -0.15 -11.03 24.31
C TRP A 3 -1.19 -9.90 24.26
N GLU A 4 -2.15 -10.00 23.34
CA GLU A 4 -3.27 -9.07 23.20
C GLU A 4 -4.22 -9.01 24.41
N ILE A 5 -4.25 -10.07 25.24
CA ILE A 5 -5.03 -10.10 26.50
C ILE A 5 -4.25 -9.45 27.64
N GLU A 6 -2.93 -9.59 27.62
CA GLU A 6 -2.02 -9.08 28.65
C GLU A 6 -1.76 -7.57 28.50
N HIS A 7 -1.92 -7.03 27.28
CA HIS A 7 -1.69 -5.61 26.96
C HIS A 7 -2.95 -4.93 26.36
N PRO A 8 -4.07 -4.89 27.10
CA PRO A 8 -5.37 -4.42 26.59
C PRO A 8 -5.38 -2.91 26.28
N ASP A 9 -4.53 -2.14 26.93
CA ASP A 9 -4.31 -0.71 26.71
C ASP A 9 -3.64 -0.43 25.35
N VAL A 10 -2.55 -1.14 25.04
CA VAL A 10 -1.87 -1.04 23.73
C VAL A 10 -2.79 -1.48 22.60
N MET A 11 -3.55 -2.57 22.81
CA MET A 11 -4.50 -3.07 21.80
C MET A 11 -5.65 -2.09 21.57
N ARG A 12 -6.15 -1.42 22.61
CA ARG A 12 -7.19 -0.39 22.49
C ARG A 12 -6.69 0.82 21.70
N ALA A 13 -5.53 1.36 22.08
CA ALA A 13 -4.88 2.46 21.37
C ALA A 13 -4.57 2.11 19.92
N THR A 14 -4.14 0.88 19.65
CA THR A 14 -3.91 0.38 18.29
C THR A 14 -5.21 0.27 17.50
N ALA A 15 -6.31 -0.18 18.11
CA ALA A 15 -7.61 -0.20 17.46
C ALA A 15 -8.13 1.22 17.16
N ASP A 16 -7.88 2.19 18.05
CA ASP A 16 -8.18 3.61 17.81
C ASP A 16 -7.37 4.17 16.63
N PHE A 17 -6.07 3.89 16.58
CA PHE A 17 -5.23 4.23 15.43
C PHE A 17 -5.77 3.62 14.13
N VAL A 18 -6.10 2.33 14.14
CA VAL A 18 -6.67 1.65 12.97
C VAL A 18 -7.99 2.29 12.54
N ARG A 19 -8.85 2.70 13.48
CA ARG A 19 -10.10 3.39 13.15
C ARG A 19 -9.84 4.75 12.51
N ALA A 20 -8.95 5.57 13.08
CA ALA A 20 -8.64 6.90 12.59
C ALA A 20 -8.03 6.87 11.18
N PHE A 21 -7.11 5.93 10.91
CA PHE A 21 -6.41 5.86 9.63
C PHE A 21 -7.14 5.03 8.57
N ALA A 22 -8.20 4.31 8.92
CA ALA A 22 -9.01 3.56 7.95
C ALA A 22 -9.82 4.42 6.98
N SER A 23 -10.09 5.67 7.35
CA SER A 23 -10.75 6.68 6.52
C SER A 23 -9.78 7.55 5.74
N VAL A 24 -8.47 7.45 6.00
CA VAL A 24 -7.46 8.16 5.21
C VAL A 24 -7.38 7.51 3.83
N PRO A 25 -7.50 8.26 2.72
CA PRO A 25 -7.38 7.71 1.39
C PRO A 25 -6.02 7.05 1.14
N ASP A 26 -6.02 5.89 0.47
CA ASP A 26 -4.76 5.34 -0.03
C ASP A 26 -4.21 6.26 -1.13
N PRO A 27 -2.95 6.72 -1.06
CA PRO A 27 -2.42 7.70 -2.00
C PRO A 27 -2.43 7.25 -3.47
N ILE A 28 -2.31 5.95 -3.74
CA ILE A 28 -2.39 5.41 -5.11
C ILE A 28 -3.85 5.40 -5.57
N VAL A 29 -4.77 4.98 -4.70
CA VAL A 29 -6.20 4.97 -5.01
C VAL A 29 -6.72 6.38 -5.24
N ALA A 30 -6.31 7.34 -4.40
CA ALA A 30 -6.69 8.75 -4.52
C ALA A 30 -6.34 9.33 -5.90
N VAL A 31 -5.14 9.03 -6.43
CA VAL A 31 -4.76 9.45 -7.78
C VAL A 31 -5.49 8.66 -8.85
N ALA A 32 -5.69 7.36 -8.64
CA ALA A 32 -6.43 6.52 -9.58
C ALA A 32 -7.86 7.05 -9.82
N GLU A 33 -8.54 7.56 -8.79
CA GLU A 33 -9.88 8.15 -8.87
C GLU A 33 -9.97 9.38 -9.81
N HIS A 34 -8.86 9.99 -10.20
CA HIS A 34 -8.86 11.03 -11.24
C HIS A 34 -9.25 10.46 -12.62
N SER A 35 -9.11 9.14 -12.83
CA SER A 35 -9.56 8.47 -14.04
C SER A 35 -11.08 8.35 -14.09
N LYS A 36 -11.67 8.69 -15.23
CA LYS A 36 -13.13 8.67 -15.46
C LYS A 36 -13.69 7.26 -15.49
N THR A 37 -12.94 6.31 -16.04
CA THR A 37 -13.38 4.92 -16.21
C THR A 37 -12.81 4.03 -15.12
N LEU A 38 -13.57 3.00 -14.72
CA LEU A 38 -13.09 1.97 -13.80
C LEU A 38 -11.88 1.22 -14.39
N GLU A 39 -11.85 1.03 -15.71
CA GLU A 39 -10.71 0.46 -16.44
C GLU A 39 -9.42 1.25 -16.17
N GLY A 40 -9.46 2.57 -16.34
CA GLY A 40 -8.31 3.44 -16.07
C GLY A 40 -7.96 3.46 -14.58
N ARG A 41 -8.94 3.46 -13.67
CA ARG A 41 -8.69 3.36 -12.22
C ARG A 41 -7.92 2.10 -11.86
N ILE A 42 -8.31 0.94 -12.41
CA ILE A 42 -7.59 -0.32 -12.22
C ILE A 42 -6.15 -0.19 -12.74
N ALA A 43 -5.97 0.30 -13.96
CA ALA A 43 -4.63 0.47 -14.55
C ALA A 43 -3.72 1.36 -13.69
N TRP A 44 -4.23 2.48 -13.17
CA TRP A 44 -3.52 3.38 -12.27
C TRP A 44 -3.18 2.74 -10.92
N VAL A 45 -4.09 1.93 -10.35
CA VAL A 45 -3.80 1.17 -9.12
C VAL A 45 -2.66 0.17 -9.34
N LEU A 46 -2.66 -0.53 -10.49
CA LEU A 46 -1.59 -1.47 -10.83
C LEU A 46 -0.25 -0.73 -11.01
N PHE A 47 -0.26 0.39 -11.74
CA PHE A 47 0.93 1.20 -11.97
C PHE A 47 1.51 1.78 -10.68
N GLY A 48 0.68 2.42 -9.85
CA GLY A 48 1.11 2.96 -8.57
C GLY A 48 1.63 1.88 -7.62
N SER A 49 1.02 0.69 -7.63
CA SER A 49 1.49 -0.43 -6.81
C SER A 49 2.85 -0.98 -7.27
N CYS A 50 3.19 -0.92 -8.56
CA CYS A 50 4.53 -1.26 -9.04
C CYS A 50 5.58 -0.22 -8.65
N LEU A 51 5.21 1.07 -8.68
CA LEU A 51 6.08 2.20 -8.34
C LEU A 51 6.31 2.35 -6.83
N ALA A 52 5.45 1.78 -5.98
CA ALA A 52 5.55 1.82 -4.52
C ALA A 52 6.72 0.98 -3.98
N GLN A 53 7.95 1.38 -4.28
CA GLN A 53 9.19 0.76 -3.84
C GLN A 53 10.27 1.83 -3.64
N GLU A 54 10.87 1.86 -2.44
CA GLU A 54 12.00 2.74 -2.11
C GLU A 54 11.71 4.23 -2.33
N ILE A 55 10.43 4.60 -2.25
CA ILE A 55 9.92 5.97 -2.33
C ILE A 55 8.89 6.19 -1.22
N PRO A 56 8.98 7.28 -0.45
CA PRO A 56 7.98 7.64 0.54
C PRO A 56 6.60 7.83 -0.09
N LEU A 57 5.54 7.44 0.61
CA LEU A 57 4.16 7.51 0.10
C LEU A 57 3.76 8.92 -0.36
N TYR A 58 4.18 9.97 0.37
CA TYR A 58 3.87 11.35 0.00
C TYR A 58 4.55 11.79 -1.32
N LEU A 59 5.75 11.28 -1.62
CA LEU A 59 6.44 11.56 -2.89
C LEU A 59 5.85 10.71 -4.01
N LEU A 60 5.53 9.45 -3.73
CA LEU A 60 4.87 8.58 -4.69
C LEU A 60 3.56 9.21 -5.18
N GLN A 61 2.75 9.75 -4.26
CA GLN A 61 1.53 10.45 -4.62
C GLN A 61 1.80 11.61 -5.57
N LYS A 62 2.76 12.49 -5.25
CA LYS A 62 3.13 13.63 -6.11
C LYS A 62 3.60 13.18 -7.50
N VAL A 63 4.40 12.12 -7.58
CA VAL A 63 4.85 11.55 -8.85
C VAL A 63 3.65 11.05 -9.66
N LEU A 64 2.74 10.30 -9.04
CA LEU A 64 1.54 9.79 -9.70
C LEU A 64 0.60 10.93 -10.14
N GLU A 65 0.43 11.98 -9.34
CA GLU A 65 -0.38 13.15 -9.68
C GLU A 65 0.16 13.87 -10.92
N VAL A 66 1.48 14.09 -11.01
CA VAL A 66 2.10 14.73 -12.18
C VAL A 66 1.93 13.85 -13.42
N LEU A 67 2.17 12.55 -13.31
CA LEU A 67 1.99 11.61 -14.42
C LEU A 67 0.52 11.54 -14.86
N SER A 68 -0.42 11.53 -13.93
CA SER A 68 -1.87 11.47 -14.21
C SER A 68 -2.39 12.73 -14.89
N ARG A 69 -1.86 13.91 -14.53
CA ARG A 69 -2.19 15.18 -15.20
C ARG A 69 -1.67 15.22 -16.64
N GLN A 70 -0.45 14.74 -16.86
CA GLN A 70 0.15 14.73 -18.19
C GLN A 70 -0.47 13.66 -19.10
N TYR A 71 -0.79 12.49 -18.55
CA TYR A 71 -1.31 11.34 -19.29
C TYR A 71 -2.63 10.85 -18.66
N PRO A 72 -3.73 11.61 -18.81
CA PRO A 72 -4.99 11.29 -18.15
C PRO A 72 -5.62 9.99 -18.67
N ASP A 73 -6.47 9.39 -17.82
CA ASP A 73 -7.24 8.18 -18.14
C ASP A 73 -6.36 7.04 -18.69
N GLU A 74 -6.68 6.57 -19.90
CA GLU A 74 -5.97 5.52 -20.62
C GLU A 74 -4.87 6.03 -21.56
N ARG A 75 -4.64 7.36 -21.62
CA ARG A 75 -3.65 7.95 -22.55
C ARG A 75 -2.26 7.35 -22.35
N LEU A 76 -1.94 7.04 -21.09
CA LEU A 76 -0.70 6.39 -20.71
C LEU A 76 -0.54 5.03 -21.43
N TRP A 77 -1.62 4.28 -21.68
CA TRP A 77 -1.55 2.89 -22.20
C TRP A 77 -1.82 2.77 -23.70
N THR A 78 -2.22 3.85 -24.36
CA THR A 78 -2.67 3.90 -25.76
C THR A 78 -1.56 4.35 -26.71
N PHE A 79 -1.54 3.80 -27.93
CA PHE A 79 -0.58 4.22 -28.94
C PHE A 79 -0.96 5.59 -29.55
N PRO A 80 0.03 6.46 -29.85
CA PRO A 80 1.47 6.28 -29.60
C PRO A 80 1.79 6.44 -28.11
N LEU A 81 2.67 5.56 -27.60
CA LEU A 81 3.10 5.59 -26.20
C LEU A 81 4.02 6.80 -25.93
N PRO A 82 4.01 7.38 -24.72
CA PRO A 82 4.95 8.43 -24.33
C PRO A 82 6.41 7.97 -24.42
N GLN A 83 7.31 8.92 -24.70
CA GLN A 83 8.74 8.62 -24.79
C GLN A 83 9.35 8.39 -23.41
N GLU A 84 10.40 7.57 -23.31
CA GLU A 84 11.08 7.32 -22.02
C GLU A 84 11.55 8.61 -21.35
N VAL A 85 12.12 9.52 -22.14
CA VAL A 85 12.71 10.78 -21.64
C VAL A 85 11.63 11.66 -21.02
N GLU A 86 10.47 11.79 -21.66
CA GLU A 86 9.34 12.57 -21.15
C GLU A 86 8.85 12.04 -19.79
N ILE A 87 8.78 10.72 -19.64
CA ILE A 87 8.38 10.09 -18.38
C ILE A 87 9.42 10.37 -17.29
N ARG A 88 10.71 10.19 -17.58
CA ARG A 88 11.79 10.44 -16.61
C ARG A 88 11.82 11.90 -16.18
N ASP A 89 11.66 12.83 -17.10
CA ASP A 89 11.69 14.26 -16.80
C ASP A 89 10.54 14.68 -15.88
N LEU A 90 9.33 14.15 -16.09
CA LEU A 90 8.18 14.38 -15.19
C LEU A 90 8.44 13.81 -13.79
N VAL A 91 9.01 12.61 -13.70
CA VAL A 91 9.36 11.98 -12.42
C VAL A 91 10.41 12.82 -11.68
N ARG A 92 11.44 13.29 -12.38
CA ARG A 92 12.50 14.15 -11.83
C ARG A 92 11.95 15.46 -11.30
N GLN A 93 11.05 16.10 -12.06
CA GLN A 93 10.36 17.32 -11.62
C GLN A 93 9.54 17.09 -10.35
N ALA A 94 8.82 15.97 -10.27
CA ALA A 94 7.95 15.65 -9.13
C ALA A 94 8.73 15.28 -7.86
N LYS A 95 9.76 14.43 -7.96
CA LYS A 95 10.57 13.98 -6.82
C LYS A 95 11.54 15.06 -6.29
N LYS A 96 11.83 16.08 -7.11
CA LYS A 96 12.84 17.11 -6.85
C LYS A 96 14.21 16.49 -6.56
N THR A 97 14.76 16.73 -5.38
CA THR A 97 16.10 16.30 -4.96
C THR A 97 16.13 14.94 -4.25
N TYR A 98 14.98 14.26 -4.13
CA TYR A 98 14.96 12.93 -3.51
C TYR A 98 15.70 11.93 -4.40
N ASP A 99 16.70 11.26 -3.82
CA ASP A 99 17.45 10.21 -4.49
C ASP A 99 16.63 8.91 -4.46
N TRP A 100 16.03 8.56 -5.61
CA TRP A 100 15.20 7.38 -5.75
C TRP A 100 15.95 6.32 -6.56
N PRO A 101 16.43 5.22 -5.95
CA PRO A 101 17.27 4.23 -6.63
C PRO A 101 16.66 3.61 -7.88
N LEU A 102 15.34 3.66 -8.02
CA LEU A 102 14.57 2.98 -9.08
C LEU A 102 14.01 3.95 -10.13
N GLU A 103 14.39 5.22 -10.07
CA GLU A 103 13.94 6.27 -10.99
C GLU A 103 14.13 5.90 -12.47
N GLU A 104 15.31 5.42 -12.84
CA GLU A 104 15.63 5.05 -14.23
C GLU A 104 14.77 3.88 -14.73
N SER A 105 14.22 3.07 -13.81
CA SER A 105 13.34 1.94 -14.15
C SER A 105 11.88 2.34 -14.39
N VAL A 106 11.49 3.60 -14.11
CA VAL A 106 10.09 4.03 -14.19
C VAL A 106 9.48 3.84 -15.59
N PRO A 107 10.16 4.20 -16.71
CA PRO A 107 9.63 3.91 -18.04
C PRO A 107 9.41 2.40 -18.30
N GLY A 108 10.32 1.56 -17.81
CA GLY A 108 10.18 0.11 -17.88
C GLY A 108 8.97 -0.42 -17.10
N ILE A 109 8.74 0.12 -15.90
CA ILE A 109 7.54 -0.19 -15.09
C ILE A 109 6.29 0.20 -15.87
N PHE A 110 6.27 1.42 -16.41
CA PHE A 110 5.19 1.95 -17.21
C PHE A 110 4.85 1.03 -18.38
N TRP A 111 5.83 0.64 -19.20
CA TRP A 111 5.58 -0.23 -20.35
C TRP A 111 5.17 -1.64 -19.96
N SER A 112 5.74 -2.18 -18.88
CA SER A 112 5.37 -3.50 -18.40
C SER A 112 3.91 -3.55 -17.94
N VAL A 113 3.45 -2.52 -17.22
CA VAL A 113 2.05 -2.39 -16.81
C VAL A 113 1.17 -2.15 -18.04
N GLY A 114 1.56 -1.26 -18.95
CA GLY A 114 0.80 -0.99 -20.17
C GLY A 114 0.62 -2.24 -21.06
N ASN A 115 1.65 -3.08 -21.18
CA ASN A 115 1.54 -4.35 -21.89
C ASN A 115 0.56 -5.31 -21.21
N PHE A 116 0.56 -5.38 -19.88
CA PHE A 116 -0.42 -6.16 -19.12
C PHE A 116 -1.84 -5.64 -19.35
N VAL A 117 -2.06 -4.33 -19.21
CA VAL A 117 -3.35 -3.67 -19.41
C VAL A 117 -3.93 -4.00 -20.79
N ARG A 118 -3.13 -3.87 -21.86
CA ARG A 118 -3.57 -4.18 -23.23
C ARG A 118 -3.91 -5.66 -23.44
N ARG A 119 -3.21 -6.58 -22.78
CA ARG A 119 -3.45 -8.04 -22.92
C ARG A 119 -4.63 -8.54 -22.09
N ARG A 120 -4.98 -7.83 -21.02
CA ARG A 120 -6.01 -8.24 -20.05
C ARG A 120 -7.28 -7.40 -20.11
N SER A 121 -7.35 -6.44 -21.03
CA SER A 121 -8.56 -5.65 -21.25
C SER A 121 -9.70 -6.54 -21.81
N PRO A 122 -10.94 -6.41 -21.32
CA PRO A 122 -11.38 -5.49 -20.28
C PRO A 122 -10.93 -5.91 -18.86
N LEU A 123 -10.21 -5.01 -18.16
CA LEU A 123 -9.66 -5.22 -16.82
C LEU A 123 -10.76 -5.44 -15.78
N VAL A 124 -11.92 -4.80 -15.93
CA VAL A 124 -13.08 -5.08 -15.07
C VAL A 124 -13.50 -6.54 -15.18
N GLY A 125 -13.56 -7.08 -16.41
CA GLY A 125 -13.86 -8.49 -16.64
C GLY A 125 -12.81 -9.39 -15.97
N TRP A 126 -11.54 -9.12 -16.23
CA TRP A 126 -10.42 -9.84 -15.62
C TRP A 126 -10.47 -9.82 -14.08
N ALA A 127 -10.71 -8.67 -13.46
CA ALA A 127 -10.70 -8.52 -12.00
C ALA A 127 -11.87 -9.23 -11.31
N THR A 128 -13.00 -9.39 -11.99
CA THR A 128 -14.24 -9.97 -11.43
C THR A 128 -14.40 -11.46 -11.70
N SER A 129 -13.81 -11.99 -12.78
CA SER A 129 -13.93 -13.39 -13.20
C SER A 129 -12.77 -14.30 -12.78
N THR A 130 -11.76 -13.76 -12.10
CA THR A 130 -10.51 -14.47 -11.81
C THR A 130 -10.29 -14.58 -10.31
N SER A 131 -10.08 -15.78 -9.77
CA SER A 131 -9.72 -16.02 -8.35
C SER A 131 -8.52 -15.20 -7.88
N TYR A 132 -8.36 -14.95 -6.57
CA TYR A 132 -7.22 -14.18 -6.06
C TYR A 132 -5.89 -14.82 -6.43
N LYS A 133 -5.82 -16.15 -6.38
CA LYS A 133 -4.64 -16.91 -6.83
C LYS A 133 -4.38 -16.72 -8.32
N GLY A 134 -5.43 -16.70 -9.14
CA GLY A 134 -5.33 -16.42 -10.58
C GLY A 134 -4.83 -15.00 -10.83
N ILE A 135 -5.38 -13.99 -10.13
CA ILE A 135 -4.92 -12.61 -10.24
C ILE A 135 -3.46 -12.47 -9.80
N LEU A 136 -3.04 -13.09 -8.69
CA LEU A 136 -1.63 -13.07 -8.28
C LEU A 136 -0.72 -13.64 -9.38
N ARG A 137 -1.10 -14.77 -9.97
CA ARG A 137 -0.36 -15.36 -11.09
C ARG A 137 -0.29 -14.39 -12.27
N ASP A 138 -1.41 -13.82 -12.67
CA ASP A 138 -1.47 -12.92 -13.82
C ASP A 138 -0.66 -11.63 -13.55
N LEU A 139 -0.74 -11.06 -12.34
CA LEU A 139 0.03 -9.89 -11.93
C LEU A 139 1.55 -10.13 -11.98
N SER A 140 2.01 -11.38 -11.86
CA SER A 140 3.44 -11.72 -12.01
C SER A 140 3.96 -11.58 -13.46
N GLU A 141 3.06 -11.42 -14.44
CA GLU A 141 3.41 -11.07 -15.82
C GLU A 141 3.90 -9.63 -15.94
N ILE A 142 3.53 -8.76 -14.98
CA ILE A 142 4.14 -7.43 -14.85
C ILE A 142 5.53 -7.62 -14.25
N PHE A 143 6.57 -7.33 -15.04
CA PHE A 143 7.97 -7.61 -14.72
C PHE A 143 8.39 -7.07 -13.34
N PHE A 144 7.89 -5.90 -12.96
CA PHE A 144 8.23 -5.20 -11.72
C PHE A 144 7.32 -5.52 -10.54
N MET A 145 6.37 -6.46 -10.68
CA MET A 145 5.45 -6.86 -9.61
C MET A 145 6.05 -7.92 -8.66
N GLY A 146 7.11 -8.60 -9.11
CA GLY A 146 7.82 -9.66 -8.38
C GLY A 146 7.38 -11.07 -8.78
N LYS A 147 8.32 -12.03 -8.73
CA LYS A 147 8.14 -13.41 -9.26
C LYS A 147 8.31 -14.52 -8.21
N GLY A 148 8.26 -14.17 -6.93
CA GLY A 148 8.43 -15.12 -5.82
C GLY A 148 7.14 -15.83 -5.41
N ALA A 149 7.27 -16.81 -4.50
CA ALA A 149 6.13 -17.43 -3.81
C ALA A 149 5.33 -16.42 -2.98
N TYR A 150 5.98 -15.35 -2.53
CA TYR A 150 5.33 -14.19 -1.92
C TYR A 150 5.55 -12.96 -2.79
N GLN A 151 4.46 -12.28 -3.15
CA GLN A 151 4.45 -11.18 -4.10
C GLN A 151 3.86 -9.94 -3.42
N PRO A 152 4.64 -9.21 -2.59
CA PRO A 152 4.09 -8.14 -1.75
C PRO A 152 3.36 -7.08 -2.57
N LYS A 153 3.93 -6.64 -3.69
CA LYS A 153 3.31 -5.62 -4.55
C LYS A 153 1.99 -6.09 -5.15
N ALA A 154 1.93 -7.34 -5.62
CA ALA A 154 0.70 -7.93 -6.15
C ALA A 154 -0.38 -8.03 -5.06
N ILE A 155 0.01 -8.37 -3.83
CA ILE A 155 -0.90 -8.44 -2.67
C ILE A 155 -1.43 -7.04 -2.30
N PHE A 156 -0.58 -6.02 -2.33
CA PHE A 156 -1.00 -4.64 -2.13
C PHE A 156 -1.94 -4.17 -3.24
N ALA A 157 -1.62 -4.47 -4.50
CA ALA A 157 -2.49 -4.16 -5.64
C ALA A 157 -3.85 -4.83 -5.47
N LEU A 158 -3.90 -6.13 -5.15
CA LEU A 158 -5.14 -6.84 -4.82
C LEU A 158 -5.95 -6.13 -3.73
N SER A 159 -5.29 -5.79 -2.62
CA SER A 159 -5.95 -5.08 -1.52
C SER A 159 -6.56 -3.76 -1.99
N ARG A 160 -5.87 -2.98 -2.83
CA ARG A 160 -6.37 -1.72 -3.37
C ARG A 160 -7.46 -1.88 -4.41
N LEU A 161 -7.49 -2.98 -5.17
CA LEU A 161 -8.58 -3.24 -6.12
C LEU A 161 -9.88 -3.57 -5.40
N PHE A 162 -9.81 -4.36 -4.33
CA PHE A 162 -10.98 -5.03 -3.76
C PHE A 162 -11.42 -4.52 -2.38
N SER A 163 -10.57 -3.77 -1.66
CA SER A 163 -11.00 -3.11 -0.41
C SER A 163 -12.00 -1.99 -0.69
N ALA A 164 -12.85 -1.71 0.29
CA ALA A 164 -13.80 -0.60 0.22
C ALA A 164 -13.08 0.77 0.15
N GLN A 165 -13.75 1.76 -0.43
CA GLN A 165 -13.32 3.15 -0.39
C GLN A 165 -13.20 3.66 1.06
N PRO A 166 -12.23 4.53 1.38
CA PRO A 166 -11.24 5.14 0.46
C PRO A 166 -9.92 4.35 0.38
N ARG A 167 -9.92 3.10 0.86
CA ARG A 167 -8.73 2.21 0.91
C ARG A 167 -8.49 1.48 -0.41
N GLY A 168 -9.53 1.36 -1.22
CA GLY A 168 -9.51 0.64 -2.48
C GLY A 168 -10.72 0.98 -3.36
N LEU A 169 -10.73 0.44 -4.58
CA LEU A 169 -11.71 0.72 -5.61
C LEU A 169 -13.07 0.04 -5.40
N ALA A 170 -13.23 -0.77 -4.35
CA ALA A 170 -14.45 -1.51 -4.04
C ALA A 170 -14.97 -2.39 -5.20
N ILE A 171 -14.07 -2.96 -6.01
CA ILE A 171 -14.46 -3.83 -7.13
C ILE A 171 -15.15 -5.08 -6.57
N SER A 172 -16.41 -5.28 -6.94
CA SER A 172 -17.17 -6.46 -6.54
C SER A 172 -16.71 -7.68 -7.32
N ARG A 173 -16.48 -8.80 -6.64
CA ARG A 173 -16.05 -10.07 -7.25
C ARG A 173 -17.11 -11.14 -7.10
N ASN A 174 -17.11 -12.11 -8.00
CA ASN A 174 -17.81 -13.36 -7.79
C ASN A 174 -17.15 -14.10 -6.62
N LYS A 175 -17.92 -14.42 -5.57
CA LYS A 175 -17.40 -15.12 -4.39
C LYS A 175 -17.17 -16.59 -4.74
N GLU A 176 -15.92 -16.96 -4.96
CA GLU A 176 -15.53 -18.36 -5.01
C GLU A 176 -15.29 -18.89 -3.59
N PRO A 177 -15.88 -20.05 -3.21
CA PRO A 177 -15.62 -20.66 -1.92
C PRO A 177 -14.13 -20.91 -1.68
N GLY A 178 -13.59 -20.38 -0.58
CA GLY A 178 -12.17 -20.53 -0.23
C GLY A 178 -11.22 -19.54 -0.91
N ASP A 179 -11.71 -18.62 -1.74
CA ASP A 179 -10.90 -17.56 -2.36
C ASP A 179 -10.62 -16.44 -1.34
N ILE A 180 -9.48 -16.54 -0.64
CA ILE A 180 -9.09 -15.60 0.43
C ILE A 180 -8.06 -14.60 -0.09
N CYS A 181 -8.40 -13.31 -0.03
CA CYS A 181 -7.44 -12.25 -0.33
C CYS A 181 -6.34 -12.24 0.74
N PRO A 182 -5.05 -12.38 0.37
CA PRO A 182 -3.97 -12.21 1.32
C PRO A 182 -3.98 -10.82 1.95
N ILE A 183 -3.63 -10.73 3.23
CA ILE A 183 -3.49 -9.45 3.96
C ILE A 183 -2.09 -8.89 3.63
N PRO A 184 -1.98 -7.65 3.14
CA PRO A 184 -0.67 -7.06 2.86
C PRO A 184 0.17 -6.93 4.14
N PHE A 185 1.47 -7.18 4.02
CA PHE A 185 2.42 -7.02 5.12
C PHE A 185 3.21 -5.72 4.94
N SER A 186 2.65 -4.62 5.45
CA SER A 186 3.25 -3.28 5.36
C SER A 186 4.47 -3.13 6.27
N PHE A 187 5.34 -2.19 5.91
CA PHE A 187 6.49 -1.82 6.74
C PHE A 187 6.03 -1.33 8.12
N GLY A 188 4.98 -0.50 8.19
CA GLY A 188 4.47 -0.01 9.46
C GLY A 188 3.95 -1.12 10.39
N ILE A 189 3.38 -2.22 9.88
CA ILE A 189 3.07 -3.39 10.75
C ILE A 189 4.35 -3.98 11.35
N ARG A 190 5.44 -4.09 10.58
CA ARG A 190 6.73 -4.60 11.09
C ARG A 190 7.27 -3.70 12.20
N CYS A 191 7.21 -2.39 11.98
CA CYS A 191 7.62 -1.39 12.97
C CYS A 191 6.74 -1.49 14.22
N TRP A 192 5.43 -1.52 14.07
CA TRP A 192 4.52 -1.67 15.20
C TRP A 192 4.84 -2.94 15.99
N MET A 193 4.96 -4.10 15.33
CA MET A 193 5.32 -5.37 15.96
C MET A 193 6.64 -5.27 16.74
N GLY A 194 7.66 -4.63 16.17
CA GLY A 194 8.99 -4.56 16.78
C GLY A 194 9.14 -3.55 17.92
N PHE A 195 8.36 -2.46 17.90
CA PHE A 195 8.54 -1.34 18.81
C PHE A 195 7.45 -1.19 19.86
N LEU A 196 6.19 -1.50 19.51
CA LEU A 196 5.02 -1.34 20.38
C LEU A 196 4.37 -2.69 20.70
N GLY A 197 4.36 -3.61 19.75
CA GLY A 197 3.78 -4.94 19.86
C GLY A 197 4.68 -5.94 20.58
N PRO A 198 4.36 -7.25 20.48
CA PRO A 198 5.04 -8.33 21.22
C PRO A 198 6.48 -8.60 20.76
N GLY A 199 7.01 -7.84 19.79
CA GLY A 199 8.15 -8.25 19.00
C GLY A 199 9.42 -8.48 19.81
N LYS A 200 9.62 -7.76 20.90
CA LYS A 200 10.76 -7.99 21.82
C LYS A 200 10.61 -9.29 22.59
N GLU A 201 9.43 -9.55 23.13
CA GLU A 201 9.14 -10.74 23.95
C GLU A 201 9.19 -12.04 23.13
N ILE A 202 8.68 -12.00 21.90
CA ILE A 202 8.59 -13.20 21.05
C ILE A 202 9.78 -13.37 20.11
N GLY A 203 10.78 -12.48 20.16
CA GLY A 203 11.93 -12.47 19.26
C GLY A 203 11.54 -12.26 17.79
N PHE A 204 10.59 -11.37 17.50
CA PHE A 204 10.03 -11.15 16.16
C PHE A 204 11.11 -10.83 15.12
N SER A 205 12.14 -10.05 15.47
CA SER A 205 13.24 -9.72 14.55
C SER A 205 13.98 -10.95 14.03
N GLN A 206 14.12 -12.00 14.85
CA GLN A 206 14.83 -13.24 14.54
C GLN A 206 13.96 -14.27 13.79
N LYS A 207 12.66 -14.02 13.66
CA LYS A 207 11.76 -14.92 12.92
C LYS A 207 11.96 -14.78 11.42
N GLU A 208 11.71 -15.88 10.71
CA GLU A 208 11.66 -15.88 9.26
C GLU A 208 10.52 -14.98 8.74
N GLU A 209 10.68 -14.47 7.53
CA GLU A 209 9.70 -13.59 6.88
C GLU A 209 8.29 -14.22 6.84
N ARG A 210 8.20 -15.53 6.55
CA ARG A 210 6.91 -16.25 6.56
C ARG A 210 6.25 -16.22 7.93
N GLN A 211 7.00 -16.46 9.00
CA GLN A 211 6.50 -16.44 10.37
C GLN A 211 6.07 -15.02 10.78
N LYS A 212 6.86 -14.00 10.42
CA LYS A 212 6.52 -12.59 10.64
C LYS A 212 5.18 -12.23 10.00
N ARG A 213 4.94 -12.66 8.76
CA ARG A 213 3.66 -12.47 8.05
C ARG A 213 2.50 -13.18 8.73
N MET A 214 2.67 -14.43 9.11
CA MET A 214 1.61 -15.20 9.78
C MET A 214 1.20 -14.56 11.11
N LEU A 215 2.18 -14.14 11.93
CA LEU A 215 1.92 -13.42 13.17
C LEU A 215 1.20 -12.09 12.92
N SER A 216 1.69 -11.30 11.97
CA SER A 216 1.09 -10.02 11.59
C SER A 216 -0.35 -10.17 11.13
N ALA A 217 -0.66 -11.22 10.35
CA ALA A 217 -2.01 -11.53 9.92
C ALA A 217 -2.93 -11.90 11.10
N THR A 218 -2.41 -12.60 12.12
CA THR A 218 -3.15 -12.89 13.36
C THR A 218 -3.51 -11.59 14.08
N PHE A 219 -2.58 -10.65 14.22
CA PHE A 219 -2.85 -9.35 14.83
C PHE A 219 -3.84 -8.51 14.03
N CYS A 220 -3.75 -8.52 12.69
CA CYS A 220 -4.73 -7.85 11.84
C CYS A 220 -6.15 -8.41 12.07
N LYS A 221 -6.28 -9.73 12.18
CA LYS A 221 -7.57 -10.38 12.50
C LYS A 221 -8.06 -10.08 13.91
N ALA A 222 -7.16 -9.96 14.89
CA ALA A 222 -7.53 -9.61 16.25
C ALA A 222 -8.03 -8.15 16.35
N LEU A 223 -7.36 -7.21 15.66
CA LEU A 223 -7.71 -5.78 15.67
C LEU A 223 -8.97 -5.46 14.86
N SER A 224 -9.23 -6.21 13.80
CA SER A 224 -10.41 -6.03 12.94
C SER A 224 -10.86 -7.38 12.36
N PRO A 225 -11.66 -8.17 13.11
CA PRO A 225 -12.07 -9.51 12.69
C PRO A 225 -12.86 -9.55 11.39
N GLN A 226 -13.67 -8.51 11.14
CA GLN A 226 -14.53 -8.42 9.96
C GLN A 226 -13.79 -7.91 8.71
N ASP A 227 -12.75 -7.10 8.90
CA ASP A 227 -11.95 -6.54 7.81
C ASP A 227 -10.49 -6.39 8.26
N PRO A 228 -9.67 -7.44 8.17
CA PRO A 228 -8.25 -7.37 8.54
C PRO A 228 -7.42 -6.49 7.59
N HIS A 229 -7.87 -6.29 6.34
CA HIS A 229 -7.18 -5.45 5.35
C HIS A 229 -7.18 -3.99 5.76
N LYS A 230 -8.23 -3.53 6.44
CA LYS A 230 -8.29 -2.22 7.10
C LYS A 230 -7.10 -1.95 8.03
N VAL A 231 -6.65 -2.97 8.76
CA VAL A 231 -5.51 -2.84 9.68
C VAL A 231 -4.23 -2.61 8.89
N SER A 232 -4.00 -3.40 7.84
CA SER A 232 -2.84 -3.25 6.96
C SER A 232 -2.79 -1.88 6.28
N HIS A 233 -3.95 -1.40 5.80
CA HIS A 233 -4.11 -0.05 5.26
C HIS A 233 -3.71 1.01 6.29
N ALA A 234 -4.26 0.98 7.50
CA ALA A 234 -3.96 1.98 8.52
C ALA A 234 -2.46 2.02 8.85
N PHE A 235 -1.82 0.87 8.94
CA PHE A 235 -0.39 0.78 9.23
C PHE A 235 0.52 1.18 8.08
N GLN A 236 0.01 1.44 6.87
CA GLN A 236 0.86 2.02 5.81
C GLN A 236 1.30 3.46 6.14
N PHE A 237 0.59 4.14 7.05
CA PHE A 237 0.92 5.49 7.50
C PHE A 237 1.77 5.52 8.78
N PHE A 238 1.87 4.39 9.49
CA PHE A 238 2.60 4.31 10.75
C PHE A 238 4.10 4.37 10.51
N TRP A 239 4.76 5.40 11.05
CA TRP A 239 6.19 5.67 10.86
C TRP A 239 6.61 5.76 9.39
N GLU A 240 5.69 6.17 8.53
CA GLU A 240 6.00 6.54 7.16
C GLU A 240 6.60 7.96 7.15
N SER A 241 7.70 8.15 6.44
CA SER A 241 8.40 9.43 6.39
C SER A 241 7.57 10.52 5.71
N SER A 242 7.63 11.75 6.22
CA SER A 242 7.05 12.94 5.58
C SER A 242 7.99 14.15 5.70
N PRO A 243 7.73 15.26 4.97
CA PRO A 243 8.54 16.47 5.09
C PRO A 243 8.58 17.07 6.50
N SER A 244 7.52 16.89 7.28
CA SER A 244 7.38 17.32 8.68
C SER A 244 7.81 16.24 9.69
N GLY A 245 8.38 15.14 9.22
CA GLY A 245 8.88 14.03 10.03
C GLY A 245 8.13 12.74 9.72
N TRP A 246 6.89 12.62 10.18
CA TRP A 246 6.11 11.39 10.06
C TRP A 246 4.70 11.66 9.53
N LEU A 247 4.29 10.86 8.55
CA LEU A 247 2.99 10.99 7.90
C LEU A 247 1.83 10.77 8.89
N CYS A 248 1.99 9.86 9.86
CA CYS A 248 0.99 9.70 10.92
C CYS A 248 0.83 10.95 11.80
N ALA A 249 1.90 11.73 12.02
CA ALA A 249 1.81 12.99 12.77
C ALA A 249 1.13 14.08 11.94
N ASP A 250 1.36 14.12 10.62
CA ASP A 250 0.70 15.06 9.72
C ASP A 250 -0.83 14.87 9.72
N PHE A 251 -1.29 13.62 9.72
CA PHE A 251 -2.73 13.30 9.78
C PHE A 251 -3.36 13.55 11.15
N THR A 252 -2.58 13.50 12.23
CA THR A 252 -3.06 13.79 13.59
C THR A 252 -2.72 15.21 14.04
N GLU A 253 -2.21 16.04 13.13
CA GLU A 253 -1.60 17.36 13.37
C GLU A 253 -0.31 17.33 14.21
N HIS A 254 -0.25 16.52 15.27
CA HIS A 254 0.88 16.38 16.18
C HIS A 254 1.02 14.94 16.70
N CYS A 255 2.24 14.55 17.12
CA CYS A 255 2.50 13.22 17.71
C CYS A 255 1.64 12.94 18.96
N GLU A 256 1.41 13.95 19.80
CA GLU A 256 0.64 13.84 21.05
C GLU A 256 -0.83 13.46 20.81
N LYS A 257 -1.38 13.85 19.66
CA LYS A 257 -2.76 13.54 19.26
C LYS A 257 -2.89 12.15 18.61
N CYS A 258 -1.78 11.48 18.33
CA CYS A 258 -1.81 10.13 17.78
C CYS A 258 -2.31 9.16 18.86
N PRO A 259 -3.26 8.25 18.57
CA PRO A 259 -3.74 7.28 19.56
C PRO A 259 -2.63 6.41 20.17
N LEU A 260 -1.51 6.24 19.46
CA LEU A 260 -0.35 5.48 19.90
C LEU A 260 0.69 6.32 20.68
N ALA A 261 0.45 7.60 20.93
CA ALA A 261 1.43 8.54 21.50
C ALA A 261 2.10 8.01 22.78
N ALA A 262 1.29 7.58 23.76
CA ALA A 262 1.75 7.08 25.05
C ALA A 262 2.69 5.87 24.97
N PHE A 263 2.60 5.10 23.88
CA PHE A 263 3.40 3.89 23.66
C PHE A 263 4.51 4.10 22.62
N CYS A 264 4.48 5.21 21.88
CA CYS A 264 5.34 5.43 20.73
C CYS A 264 6.67 6.08 21.15
N PRO A 265 7.82 5.41 20.96
CA PRO A 265 9.12 5.97 21.29
C PRO A 265 9.47 7.27 20.55
N ARG A 266 8.81 7.55 19.42
CA ARG A 266 9.00 8.80 18.65
C ARG A 266 8.25 9.98 19.26
N SER A 267 7.11 9.74 19.92
CA SER A 267 6.38 10.78 20.64
C SER A 267 7.16 11.20 21.89
N LEU A 268 7.60 10.22 22.68
CA LEU A 268 8.32 10.42 23.94
C LEU A 268 9.69 11.12 23.78
N LYS A 269 10.26 11.11 22.57
CA LYS A 269 11.51 11.82 22.25
C LYS A 269 11.29 13.27 21.83
N ASN A 270 10.11 13.62 21.32
CA ASN A 270 9.79 14.99 20.92
C ASN A 270 9.44 15.89 22.12
N GLU A 271 9.15 15.32 23.30
CA GLU A 271 8.94 16.06 24.55
C GLU A 271 10.24 16.58 25.20
N LYS A 272 11.41 16.24 24.65
CA LYS A 272 12.74 16.57 25.24
C LYS A 272 13.55 17.61 24.46
N ASN A 273 12.94 18.26 23.47
CA ASN A 273 13.49 19.41 22.74
C ASN A 273 12.48 20.57 22.78
#